data_AF-A0A7X3ZGD1-F1
#
_entry.id   AF-A0A7X3ZGD1-F1
#
_cell.length_a   1.000
_cell.length_b   1.000
_cell.length_c   1.000
_cell.angle_alpha   90.00
_cell.angle_beta   90.00
_cell.angle_gamma   90.00
#
_symmetry.space_group_name_H-M   'P 1'
#
loop_
_entity.id
_entity.type
_entity.pdbx_description
1 polymer ?
#
loop_
_entity_poly.entity_id
_entity_poly.type
_entity_poly.pdbx_seq_one_letter_code
_entity_poly.pdbx_strand_id
1 'polypeptide(L)'
;MSNGWKDMRGYYPGDWVRPRQNSEHWRPLVDWTEVFPGHRSVDRTGAFELYDAPIGIRLAIEEADKSAPLEFDGEADGDVDGVGNSVRVWQADDRYHLLYYQGRRVAYAVSEDAYRWTRPVLGIIEKNGSKENNLVTDVGGDLLKAVFEDPTAPPEERFKGMGCEGAMINSETGELANAGEEVDEEYIQKWWADQEYLGPAYKGPRLILKGRVMGWVSPDRIHWMRTDKILADFPMDGGLSVRYDEKSGYYYAYCRIQGVPQEQFDLIGSGVPEDGIFHRAIGLTRTKDFNHWPAPKLLLFPDGQDEPDLSFYGGDYFPYPGRDDLHCMLVQAYHHATDHVDSQLAISRDGLIWQRPERKPIIPVGGPGAPDSAMVYSWGSGIAELPDGNWGSLYGGHTSLHNAPQREEAVLQWARWRPHRFCGIETDVEGRFTVPTVVRTASQLRLNYRCRPGGWIKVEILRNIPSRIHPDVDPVAGLTFAESDLLQGDSLDQTVTWNGSSDLSEVGEMLAIRIRMFQAKIFAYRV
;
A
#
# COMPACT_ATOMS: atom_id res chain seq x y z
N MET A 1 -10.44 -16.75 -41.84
CA MET A 1 -9.04 -17.08 -41.46
C MET A 1 -8.64 -18.34 -42.24
N SER A 2 -7.56 -18.29 -43.02
CA SER A 2 -7.24 -19.28 -44.08
C SER A 2 -6.99 -20.70 -43.56
N ASN A 3 -7.20 -21.70 -44.43
CA ASN A 3 -6.98 -23.13 -44.17
C ASN A 3 -5.52 -23.53 -43.84
N GLY A 4 -4.57 -22.58 -43.79
CA GLY A 4 -3.16 -22.87 -43.46
C GLY A 4 -2.88 -23.16 -41.98
N TRP A 5 -3.87 -22.98 -41.09
CA TRP A 5 -3.70 -23.26 -39.65
C TRP A 5 -3.75 -24.75 -39.30
N LYS A 6 -4.31 -25.61 -40.17
CA LYS A 6 -4.42 -27.05 -39.91
C LYS A 6 -3.10 -27.81 -40.09
N ASP A 7 -2.19 -27.28 -40.92
CA ASP A 7 -0.94 -27.94 -41.29
C ASP A 7 0.28 -27.46 -40.50
N MET A 8 0.13 -26.40 -39.69
CA MET A 8 1.20 -25.93 -38.81
C MET A 8 1.24 -26.74 -37.51
N ARG A 9 1.97 -27.87 -37.52
CA ARG A 9 2.55 -28.49 -36.30
C ARG A 9 3.73 -27.68 -35.76
N GLY A 10 3.71 -26.37 -35.96
CA GLY A 10 4.75 -25.44 -35.54
C GLY A 10 4.48 -24.99 -34.12
N TYR A 11 5.46 -25.25 -33.25
CA TYR A 11 5.63 -24.57 -31.97
C TYR A 11 5.48 -23.06 -32.19
N TYR A 12 4.35 -22.50 -31.77
CA TYR A 12 4.15 -21.06 -31.73
C TYR A 12 4.67 -20.56 -30.38
N PRO A 13 5.72 -19.72 -30.36
CA PRO A 13 6.12 -19.01 -29.14
C PRO A 13 5.14 -17.85 -28.91
N GLY A 14 3.85 -18.15 -28.76
CA GLY A 14 2.86 -17.21 -28.25
C GLY A 14 2.52 -17.63 -26.82
N ASP A 15 2.63 -16.70 -25.87
CA ASP A 15 2.09 -16.59 -24.50
C ASP A 15 2.05 -17.79 -23.54
N TRP A 16 2.37 -19.01 -23.96
CA TRP A 16 2.02 -20.25 -23.26
C TRP A 16 3.22 -21.16 -22.98
N VAL A 17 4.45 -20.68 -23.25
CA VAL A 17 5.68 -21.48 -23.11
C VAL A 17 6.70 -20.89 -22.15
N ARG A 18 6.46 -19.68 -21.62
CA ARG A 18 7.35 -19.12 -20.60
C ARG A 18 6.78 -19.48 -19.24
N PRO A 19 7.32 -20.50 -18.54
CA PRO A 19 6.96 -20.72 -17.15
C PRO A 19 7.21 -19.43 -16.38
N ARG A 20 6.32 -19.11 -15.45
CA ARG A 20 6.58 -18.00 -14.54
C ARG A 20 7.74 -18.40 -13.65
N GLN A 21 8.72 -17.51 -13.56
CA GLN A 21 9.81 -17.66 -12.60
C GLN A 21 9.23 -17.65 -11.19
N ASN A 22 9.82 -18.47 -10.33
CA ASN A 22 9.47 -18.57 -8.93
C ASN A 22 10.70 -18.19 -8.10
N SER A 23 10.49 -17.38 -7.08
CA SER A 23 11.56 -16.70 -6.35
C SER A 23 11.84 -17.35 -4.99
N GLU A 24 11.53 -18.63 -4.81
CA GLU A 24 11.54 -19.40 -3.55
C GLU A 24 10.58 -18.89 -2.44
N HIS A 25 10.14 -17.63 -2.55
CA HIS A 25 9.18 -16.97 -1.67
C HIS A 25 7.74 -17.40 -1.94
N TRP A 26 6.88 -17.19 -0.95
CA TRP A 26 5.43 -17.32 -1.10
C TRP A 26 4.90 -16.44 -2.24
N ARG A 27 4.01 -16.99 -3.05
CA ARG A 27 3.32 -16.30 -4.14
C ARG A 27 1.90 -15.96 -3.71
N PRO A 28 1.61 -14.69 -3.41
CA PRO A 28 0.28 -14.28 -2.97
C PRO A 28 -0.70 -14.21 -4.15
N LEU A 29 -1.94 -14.62 -3.89
CA LEU A 29 -3.06 -14.62 -4.82
C LEU A 29 -3.86 -13.31 -4.66
N VAL A 30 -3.21 -12.21 -5.02
CA VAL A 30 -3.69 -10.83 -4.84
C VAL A 30 -4.26 -10.20 -6.12
N ASP A 31 -4.07 -10.86 -7.26
CA ASP A 31 -4.53 -10.43 -8.58
C ASP A 31 -4.83 -11.65 -9.47
N TRP A 32 -5.30 -11.41 -10.69
CA TRP A 32 -5.62 -12.46 -11.65
C TRP A 32 -4.42 -13.01 -12.41
N THR A 33 -3.21 -12.49 -12.18
CA THR A 33 -2.04 -12.94 -12.92
C THR A 33 -1.68 -14.39 -12.59
N GLU A 34 -2.03 -14.86 -11.39
CA GLU A 34 -1.85 -16.25 -10.94
C GLU A 34 -3.00 -17.18 -11.34
N VAL A 35 -3.91 -16.75 -12.20
CA VAL A 35 -5.06 -17.55 -12.65
C VAL A 35 -5.01 -17.73 -14.16
N PHE A 36 -4.91 -18.99 -14.59
CA PHE A 36 -5.05 -19.37 -15.98
C PHE A 36 -6.51 -19.16 -16.44
N PRO A 37 -6.75 -18.47 -17.57
CA PRO A 37 -8.11 -18.14 -18.01
C PRO A 37 -8.87 -19.31 -18.63
N GLY A 38 -8.21 -20.46 -18.87
CA GLY A 38 -8.80 -21.59 -19.56
C GLY A 38 -8.84 -21.45 -21.08
N HIS A 39 -9.42 -22.45 -21.74
CA HIS A 39 -9.56 -22.49 -23.20
C HIS A 39 -10.91 -23.03 -23.63
N ARG A 40 -11.44 -22.48 -24.73
CA ARG A 40 -12.47 -23.14 -25.54
C ARG A 40 -11.82 -23.83 -26.72
N SER A 41 -11.87 -25.15 -26.76
CA SER A 41 -11.25 -25.90 -27.85
C SER A 41 -11.83 -27.30 -28.00
N VAL A 42 -11.38 -27.99 -29.03
CA VAL A 42 -11.71 -29.38 -29.35
C VAL A 42 -10.74 -30.30 -28.62
N ASP A 43 -11.24 -31.21 -27.79
CA ASP A 43 -10.41 -32.20 -27.09
C ASP A 43 -9.99 -33.37 -27.98
N ARG A 44 -9.23 -34.32 -27.39
CA ARG A 44 -8.79 -35.54 -28.08
C ARG A 44 -9.93 -36.43 -28.60
N THR A 45 -11.16 -36.24 -28.10
CA THR A 45 -12.36 -36.98 -28.53
C THR A 45 -13.14 -36.28 -29.63
N GLY A 46 -12.79 -35.03 -29.95
CA GLY A 46 -13.50 -34.21 -30.94
C GLY A 46 -14.60 -33.32 -30.33
N ALA A 47 -14.75 -33.27 -29.00
CA ALA A 47 -15.75 -32.44 -28.35
C ALA A 47 -15.25 -31.00 -28.19
N PHE A 48 -16.07 -30.03 -28.61
CA PHE A 48 -15.76 -28.61 -28.44
C PHE A 48 -16.38 -28.06 -27.16
N GLU A 49 -15.55 -27.81 -26.14
CA GLU A 49 -16.01 -27.44 -24.80
C GLU A 49 -15.10 -26.38 -24.13
N LEU A 50 -15.47 -25.99 -22.92
CA LEU A 50 -14.69 -25.12 -22.04
C LEU A 50 -13.84 -25.94 -21.06
N TYR A 51 -12.52 -25.75 -21.09
CA TYR A 51 -11.55 -26.45 -20.25
C TYR A 51 -10.80 -25.47 -19.36
N ASP A 52 -10.58 -25.86 -18.10
CA ASP A 52 -9.77 -25.13 -17.11
C ASP A 52 -10.18 -23.68 -16.84
N ALA A 53 -11.39 -23.29 -17.25
CA ALA A 53 -11.89 -21.96 -16.96
C ALA A 53 -12.09 -21.77 -15.44
N PRO A 54 -11.65 -20.62 -14.89
CA PRO A 54 -11.93 -20.29 -13.51
C PRO A 54 -13.44 -20.11 -13.33
N ILE A 55 -14.01 -20.80 -12.35
CA ILE A 55 -15.46 -20.80 -12.08
C ILE A 55 -15.68 -20.63 -10.59
N GLY A 56 -16.64 -19.79 -10.22
CA GLY A 56 -17.10 -19.66 -8.83
C GLY A 56 -16.05 -19.07 -7.89
N ILE A 57 -15.09 -18.29 -8.41
CA ILE A 57 -14.04 -17.65 -7.62
C ILE A 57 -14.06 -16.14 -7.77
N ARG A 58 -13.61 -15.44 -6.73
CA ARG A 58 -13.40 -13.99 -6.72
C ARG A 58 -12.14 -13.63 -5.93
N LEU A 59 -11.56 -12.46 -6.20
CA LEU A 59 -10.59 -11.87 -5.28
C LEU A 59 -11.34 -11.36 -4.04
N ALA A 60 -10.69 -11.51 -2.89
CA ALA A 60 -11.23 -11.08 -1.61
C ALA A 60 -10.09 -10.56 -0.72
N ILE A 61 -10.14 -9.30 -0.31
CA ILE A 61 -9.24 -8.75 0.71
C ILE A 61 -9.56 -9.35 2.08
N GLU A 62 -8.58 -9.31 2.98
CA GLU A 62 -8.75 -9.67 4.38
C GLU A 62 -8.69 -8.41 5.23
N GLU A 63 -9.79 -8.10 5.90
CA GLU A 63 -9.83 -7.00 6.85
C GLU A 63 -8.81 -7.23 7.97
N ALA A 64 -8.17 -6.14 8.41
CA ALA A 64 -7.22 -6.18 9.50
C ALA A 64 -7.89 -6.49 10.83
N ASP A 65 -7.23 -7.31 11.66
CA ASP A 65 -7.51 -7.35 13.09
C ASP A 65 -6.81 -6.17 13.78
N LYS A 66 -7.55 -5.36 14.54
CA LYS A 66 -7.01 -4.14 15.17
C LYS A 66 -6.52 -4.43 16.58
N SER A 67 -5.35 -3.91 16.95
CA SER A 67 -4.91 -3.96 18.35
C SER A 67 -5.69 -2.97 19.22
N ALA A 68 -5.57 -3.10 20.54
CA ALA A 68 -5.85 -1.98 21.44
C ALA A 68 -4.90 -0.79 21.14
N PRO A 69 -5.24 0.44 21.56
CA PRO A 69 -4.32 1.57 21.55
C PRO A 69 -2.95 1.21 22.14
N LEU A 70 -1.88 1.71 21.53
CA LEU A 70 -0.52 1.51 22.03
C LEU A 70 -0.33 2.24 23.37
N GLU A 71 0.45 1.63 24.25
CA GLU A 71 0.78 2.20 25.56
C GLU A 71 2.10 2.98 25.46
N PHE A 72 2.16 4.18 26.04
CA PHE A 72 3.39 4.98 26.15
C PHE A 72 3.68 5.30 27.61
N ASP A 73 4.93 5.16 28.05
CA ASP A 73 5.33 5.40 29.44
C ASP A 73 5.34 6.89 29.83
N GLY A 74 5.04 7.19 31.09
CA GLY A 74 4.89 8.55 31.60
C GLY A 74 3.53 9.14 31.22
N GLU A 75 2.53 9.06 32.11
CA GLU A 75 1.26 9.76 31.86
C GLU A 75 1.49 11.25 31.59
N ALA A 76 0.54 11.87 30.89
CA ALA A 76 0.50 13.29 30.59
C ALA A 76 0.37 14.14 31.87
N ASP A 77 1.45 14.24 32.65
CA ASP A 77 1.63 15.28 33.66
C ASP A 77 1.79 16.62 32.94
N GLY A 78 0.72 17.09 32.28
CA GLY A 78 0.56 18.41 31.65
C GLY A 78 1.56 18.84 30.56
N ASP A 79 2.71 18.17 30.41
CA ASP A 79 3.86 18.65 29.64
C ASP A 79 4.09 17.87 28.34
N VAL A 80 3.36 16.76 28.18
CA VAL A 80 3.37 15.90 27.00
C VAL A 80 2.16 16.24 26.12
N ASP A 81 2.40 16.72 24.89
CA ASP A 81 1.29 16.95 23.94
C ASP A 81 0.70 15.61 23.47
N GLY A 82 -0.56 15.62 23.05
CA GLY A 82 -1.27 14.46 22.52
C GLY A 82 -0.58 13.72 21.38
N VAL A 83 -0.84 12.42 21.30
CA VAL A 83 -0.35 11.53 20.24
C VAL A 83 -1.11 11.79 18.94
N GLY A 84 -0.36 11.86 17.83
CA GLY A 84 -0.89 11.92 16.47
C GLY A 84 -0.56 10.66 15.66
N ASN A 85 -0.57 10.78 14.34
CA ASN A 85 -0.25 9.67 13.43
C ASN A 85 1.23 9.23 13.55
N SER A 86 1.52 8.00 13.10
CA SER A 86 2.89 7.52 12.95
C SER A 86 3.60 8.24 11.80
N VAL A 87 4.90 8.46 11.95
CA VAL A 87 5.79 8.92 10.88
C VAL A 87 6.56 7.74 10.30
N ARG A 88 7.17 6.92 11.17
CA ARG A 88 7.95 5.76 10.75
C ARG A 88 8.13 4.75 11.88
N VAL A 89 7.94 3.47 11.59
CA VAL A 89 8.41 2.37 12.44
C VAL A 89 9.55 1.61 11.75
N TRP A 90 10.52 1.13 12.53
CA TRP A 90 11.56 0.21 12.06
C TRP A 90 12.05 -0.68 13.20
N GLN A 91 12.76 -1.75 12.85
CA GLN A 91 13.45 -2.59 13.80
C GLN A 91 14.96 -2.36 13.70
N ALA A 92 15.63 -2.25 14.84
CA ALA A 92 17.07 -2.19 14.98
C ALA A 92 17.46 -2.63 16.41
N ASP A 93 18.64 -3.22 16.58
CA ASP A 93 19.16 -3.66 17.88
C ASP A 93 18.15 -4.50 18.70
N ASP A 94 17.49 -5.46 18.05
CA ASP A 94 16.45 -6.34 18.60
C ASP A 94 15.25 -5.60 19.24
N ARG A 95 15.02 -4.34 18.84
CA ARG A 95 13.91 -3.50 19.32
C ARG A 95 13.18 -2.84 18.17
N TYR A 96 11.98 -2.38 18.49
CA TYR A 96 11.16 -1.52 17.64
C TYR A 96 11.43 -0.07 17.99
N HIS A 97 11.45 0.75 16.96
CA HIS A 97 11.68 2.18 17.04
C HIS A 97 10.57 2.90 16.29
N LEU A 98 10.07 4.00 16.86
CA LEU A 98 8.93 4.74 16.33
C LEU A 98 9.24 6.23 16.31
N LEU A 99 9.06 6.84 15.14
CA LEU A 99 8.81 8.27 15.01
C LEU A 99 7.30 8.48 14.87
N TYR A 100 6.75 9.38 15.67
CA TYR A 100 5.32 9.69 15.68
C TYR A 100 5.10 11.18 15.96
N TYR A 101 3.90 11.67 15.65
CA TYR A 101 3.56 13.05 15.98
C TYR A 101 3.17 13.19 17.44
N GLN A 102 3.71 14.24 18.06
CA GLN A 102 3.33 14.70 19.39
C GLN A 102 2.96 16.18 19.27
N GLY A 103 1.67 16.49 19.28
CA GLY A 103 1.17 17.81 18.87
C GLY A 103 1.62 18.18 17.46
N ARG A 104 2.35 19.31 17.32
CA ARG A 104 2.92 19.79 16.05
C ARG A 104 4.39 19.42 15.87
N ARG A 105 4.90 18.41 16.57
CA ARG A 105 6.31 17.99 16.58
C ARG A 105 6.45 16.52 16.24
N VAL A 106 7.65 16.07 15.88
CA VAL A 106 7.98 14.64 15.81
C VAL A 106 8.70 14.21 17.08
N ALA A 107 8.25 13.10 17.65
CA ALA A 107 8.78 12.47 18.84
C ALA A 107 9.26 11.05 18.53
N TYR A 108 10.14 10.54 19.39
CA TYR A 108 10.74 9.22 19.26
C TYR A 108 10.37 8.31 20.43
N ALA A 109 10.13 7.04 20.18
CA ALA A 109 9.94 6.02 21.20
C ALA A 109 10.57 4.69 20.79
N VAL A 110 10.83 3.84 21.78
CA VAL A 110 11.39 2.49 21.61
C VAL A 110 10.52 1.45 22.30
N SER A 111 10.49 0.22 21.78
CA SER A 111 9.71 -0.87 22.34
C SER A 111 10.40 -2.21 22.13
N GLU A 112 10.24 -3.13 23.08
CA GLU A 112 10.65 -4.54 22.93
C GLU A 112 9.52 -5.40 22.34
N ASP A 113 8.26 -5.02 22.56
CA ASP A 113 7.09 -5.83 22.19
C ASP A 113 6.21 -5.19 21.09
N ALA A 114 6.57 -4.00 20.59
CA ALA A 114 5.83 -3.18 19.64
C ALA A 114 4.46 -2.65 20.14
N TYR A 115 4.06 -2.93 21.38
CA TYR A 115 2.78 -2.50 21.96
C TYR A 115 2.95 -1.49 23.09
N ARG A 116 4.01 -1.63 23.90
CA ARG A 116 4.40 -0.73 24.97
C ARG A 116 5.66 0.02 24.63
N TRP A 117 5.59 1.33 24.65
CA TRP A 117 6.61 2.22 24.13
C TRP A 117 7.21 3.07 25.24
N THR A 118 8.55 3.06 25.31
CA THR A 118 9.35 3.90 26.19
C THR A 118 9.76 5.18 25.47
N ARG A 119 9.58 6.32 26.12
CA ARG A 119 9.96 7.66 25.68
C ARG A 119 11.28 8.06 26.33
N PRO A 120 12.41 7.89 25.64
CA PRO A 120 13.69 8.25 26.20
C PRO A 120 13.84 9.78 26.28
N VAL A 121 14.51 10.27 27.32
CA VAL A 121 14.96 11.67 27.37
C VAL A 121 16.12 11.84 26.38
N LEU A 122 15.91 12.66 25.35
CA LEU A 122 16.89 12.87 24.28
C LEU A 122 17.76 14.10 24.49
N GLY A 123 17.27 15.14 25.17
CA GLY A 123 18.05 16.35 25.42
C GLY A 123 18.26 17.23 24.17
N ILE A 124 17.46 17.05 23.11
CA ILE A 124 17.65 17.71 21.80
C ILE A 124 16.85 19.01 21.74
N ILE A 125 15.53 18.92 21.84
CA ILE A 125 14.60 20.04 21.67
C ILE A 125 14.25 20.65 23.03
N GLU A 126 14.34 21.98 23.13
CA GLU A 126 13.86 22.72 24.30
C GLU A 126 12.35 23.00 24.17
N LYS A 127 11.59 22.59 25.18
CA LYS A 127 10.16 22.86 25.31
C LYS A 127 9.89 23.30 26.75
N ASN A 128 9.16 24.40 26.92
CA ASN A 128 8.78 24.92 28.24
C ASN A 128 9.99 25.11 29.20
N GLY A 129 11.16 25.47 28.66
CA GLY A 129 12.40 25.68 29.43
C GLY A 129 13.13 24.40 29.85
N SER A 130 12.71 23.23 29.35
CA SER A 130 13.36 21.93 29.63
C SER A 130 13.69 21.18 28.33
N LYS A 131 14.75 20.37 28.37
CA LYS A 131 15.08 19.39 27.32
C LYS A 131 14.81 17.94 27.75
N GLU A 132 14.14 17.75 28.88
CA GLU A 132 13.74 16.44 29.42
C GLU A 132 12.53 15.88 28.68
N ASN A 133 12.68 15.63 27.38
CA ASN A 133 11.64 15.11 26.50
C ASN A 133 12.23 14.21 25.41
N ASN A 134 11.36 13.56 24.65
CA ASN A 134 11.68 12.63 23.57
C ASN A 134 11.49 13.23 22.16
N LEU A 135 11.48 14.56 22.04
CA LEU A 135 11.27 15.24 20.76
C LEU A 135 12.55 15.24 19.91
N VAL A 136 12.38 14.97 18.62
CA VAL A 136 13.50 14.95 17.64
C VAL A 136 13.50 16.18 16.73
N THR A 137 12.38 16.89 16.67
CA THR A 137 12.19 18.12 15.89
C THR A 137 11.21 19.07 16.60
N ASP A 138 11.29 20.35 16.27
CA ASP A 138 10.33 21.38 16.68
C ASP A 138 9.14 21.54 15.72
N VAL A 139 9.16 20.81 14.60
CA VAL A 139 8.10 20.75 13.59
C VAL A 139 7.56 19.32 13.41
N GLY A 140 6.41 19.19 12.75
CA GLY A 140 5.73 17.92 12.57
C GLY A 140 4.50 18.09 11.69
N GLY A 141 3.64 17.08 11.67
CA GLY A 141 2.55 17.01 10.71
C GLY A 141 3.08 17.05 9.27
N ASP A 142 2.44 17.85 8.42
CA ASP A 142 2.79 17.87 7.00
C ASP A 142 4.21 18.39 6.71
N LEU A 143 4.86 19.13 7.61
CA LEU A 143 6.23 19.67 7.40
C LEU A 143 7.33 18.59 7.41
N LEU A 144 7.16 17.52 8.18
CA LEU A 144 8.04 16.35 8.20
C LEU A 144 7.15 15.10 8.25
N LYS A 145 6.96 14.48 7.09
CA LYS A 145 5.94 13.43 6.91
C LYS A 145 6.49 12.09 6.45
N ALA A 146 7.27 12.10 5.38
CA ALA A 146 7.81 10.88 4.80
C ALA A 146 9.28 10.74 5.18
N VAL A 147 9.59 9.80 6.08
CA VAL A 147 10.96 9.46 6.48
C VAL A 147 11.40 8.15 5.82
N PHE A 148 12.54 8.19 5.13
CA PHE A 148 13.10 7.05 4.42
C PHE A 148 14.63 7.03 4.49
N GLU A 149 15.22 5.93 4.02
CA GLU A 149 16.67 5.72 3.96
C GLU A 149 17.15 5.78 2.51
N ASP A 150 18.28 6.45 2.33
CA ASP A 150 19.11 6.40 1.14
C ASP A 150 20.51 5.91 1.57
N PRO A 151 20.82 4.61 1.39
CA PRO A 151 22.09 4.05 1.80
C PRO A 151 23.26 4.48 0.91
N THR A 152 22.99 5.20 -0.19
CA THR A 152 24.01 5.70 -1.11
C THR A 152 24.39 7.16 -0.85
N ALA A 153 23.62 7.86 0.00
CA ALA A 153 23.94 9.21 0.46
C ALA A 153 25.15 9.22 1.41
N PRO A 154 25.81 10.38 1.59
CA PRO A 154 26.78 10.58 2.67
C PRO A 154 26.19 10.18 4.04
N PRO A 155 26.98 9.63 4.97
CA PRO A 155 26.48 9.16 6.27
C PRO A 155 25.65 10.20 7.05
N GLU A 156 25.99 11.48 6.94
CA GLU A 156 25.29 12.61 7.56
C GLU A 156 23.88 12.87 6.98
N GLU A 157 23.61 12.38 5.76
CA GLU A 157 22.33 12.51 5.07
C GLU A 157 21.66 11.17 4.73
N ARG A 158 22.14 10.08 5.36
CA ARG A 158 21.67 8.71 5.10
C ARG A 158 20.14 8.59 5.22
N PHE A 159 19.56 9.28 6.19
CA PHE A 159 18.11 9.36 6.34
C PHE A 159 17.60 10.68 5.80
N LYS A 160 16.48 10.61 5.10
CA LYS A 160 15.86 11.75 4.45
C LYS A 160 14.41 11.86 4.87
N GLY A 161 13.96 13.09 5.00
CA GLY A 161 12.58 13.46 5.31
C GLY A 161 12.04 14.36 4.22
N MET A 162 10.77 14.22 3.87
CA MET A 162 10.07 15.12 2.97
C MET A 162 8.72 15.51 3.55
N GLY A 163 8.35 16.77 3.35
CA GLY A 163 7.08 17.34 3.78
C GLY A 163 6.74 18.61 3.04
N CYS A 164 5.72 19.31 3.51
CA CYS A 164 5.12 20.47 2.90
C CYS A 164 4.89 21.58 3.91
N GLU A 165 5.30 22.78 3.54
CA GLU A 165 5.03 24.01 4.29
C GLU A 165 3.97 24.82 3.55
N GLY A 166 2.92 25.24 4.25
CA GLY A 166 1.87 26.09 3.70
C GLY A 166 2.38 27.52 3.47
N ALA A 167 2.31 27.99 2.24
CA ALA A 167 2.64 29.35 1.85
C ALA A 167 1.40 30.06 1.30
N MET A 168 0.99 31.15 1.94
CA MET A 168 -0.06 32.04 1.46
C MET A 168 0.61 33.16 0.68
N ILE A 169 0.48 33.15 -0.64
CA ILE A 169 1.15 34.12 -1.52
C ILE A 169 0.17 35.20 -1.95
N ASN A 170 0.56 36.47 -1.81
CA ASN A 170 -0.18 37.58 -2.40
C ASN A 170 -0.01 37.55 -3.92
N SER A 171 -1.11 37.42 -4.66
CA SER A 171 -1.09 37.30 -6.13
C SER A 171 -0.55 38.53 -6.87
N GLU A 172 -0.59 39.72 -6.24
CA GLU A 172 -0.12 40.96 -6.84
C GLU A 172 1.38 41.18 -6.62
N THR A 173 1.88 40.91 -5.41
CA THR A 173 3.31 41.13 -5.08
C THR A 173 4.18 39.89 -5.28
N GLY A 174 3.59 38.70 -5.24
CA GLY A 174 4.32 37.42 -5.24
C GLY A 174 4.98 37.08 -3.90
N GLU A 175 4.79 37.90 -2.87
CA GLU A 175 5.39 37.73 -1.54
C GLU A 175 4.53 36.83 -0.63
N LEU A 176 5.18 36.24 0.37
CA LEU A 176 4.48 35.48 1.43
C LEU A 176 3.69 36.45 2.32
N ALA A 177 2.38 36.24 2.40
CA ALA A 177 1.50 36.95 3.32
C ALA A 177 1.59 36.38 4.74
N ASN A 178 1.92 35.09 4.89
CA ASN A 178 1.95 34.38 6.18
C ASN A 178 3.38 34.12 6.72
N ALA A 179 4.36 34.95 6.36
CA ALA A 179 5.72 34.83 6.86
C ALA A 179 6.31 36.19 7.26
N GLY A 180 7.10 36.22 8.34
CA GLY A 180 7.71 37.42 8.91
C GLY A 180 7.48 37.54 10.41
N GLU A 181 8.04 38.59 11.04
CA GLU A 181 7.89 38.85 12.48
C GLU A 181 6.52 39.46 12.86
N GLU A 182 5.82 40.09 11.91
CA GLU A 182 4.54 40.79 12.12
C GLU A 182 3.42 40.17 11.25
N VAL A 183 3.14 38.88 11.41
CA VAL A 183 2.02 38.22 10.71
C VAL A 183 0.70 38.50 11.43
N ASP A 184 -0.26 39.14 10.75
CA ASP A 184 -1.64 39.31 11.23
C ASP A 184 -2.53 38.15 10.72
N GLU A 185 -2.67 37.11 11.55
CA GLU A 185 -3.44 35.91 11.21
C GLU A 185 -4.93 36.21 10.99
N GLU A 186 -5.54 37.12 11.75
CA GLU A 186 -6.95 37.47 11.60
C GLU A 186 -7.20 38.16 10.26
N TYR A 187 -6.31 39.07 9.87
CA TYR A 187 -6.37 39.71 8.57
C TYR A 187 -6.25 38.70 7.42
N ILE A 188 -5.29 37.77 7.49
CA ILE A 188 -5.10 36.73 6.46
C ILE A 188 -6.32 35.81 6.37
N GLN A 189 -6.86 35.38 7.50
CA GLN A 189 -8.07 34.54 7.54
C GLN A 189 -9.27 35.29 6.95
N LYS A 190 -9.45 36.56 7.32
CA LYS A 190 -10.50 37.40 6.76
C LYS A 190 -10.35 37.59 5.26
N TRP A 191 -9.14 37.88 4.79
CA TRP A 191 -8.84 38.02 3.37
C TRP A 191 -9.17 36.74 2.60
N TRP A 192 -8.78 35.58 3.13
CA TRP A 192 -9.13 34.29 2.53
C TRP A 192 -10.65 34.05 2.51
N ALA A 193 -11.33 34.30 3.62
CA ALA A 193 -12.78 34.12 3.73
C ALA A 193 -13.56 35.06 2.78
N ASP A 194 -13.14 36.32 2.66
CA ASP A 194 -13.76 37.29 1.75
C ASP A 194 -13.56 36.85 0.28
N GLN A 195 -12.39 36.29 -0.07
CA GLN A 195 -12.11 35.72 -1.38
C GLN A 195 -13.01 34.51 -1.68
N GLU A 196 -13.16 33.58 -0.74
CA GLU A 196 -14.02 32.39 -0.91
C GLU A 196 -15.50 32.79 -1.04
N TYR A 197 -15.99 33.66 -0.15
CA TYR A 197 -17.40 34.05 -0.11
C TYR A 197 -17.83 34.85 -1.35
N LEU A 198 -16.97 35.76 -1.83
CA LEU A 198 -17.26 36.58 -3.00
C LEU A 198 -16.93 35.86 -4.32
N GLY A 199 -16.08 34.83 -4.30
CA GLY A 199 -15.74 34.02 -5.46
C GLY A 199 -15.33 34.86 -6.69
N PRO A 200 -16.01 34.73 -7.86
CA PRO A 200 -15.73 35.56 -9.04
C PRO A 200 -15.96 37.07 -8.85
N ALA A 201 -16.73 37.48 -7.84
CA ALA A 201 -17.01 38.89 -7.56
C ALA A 201 -15.89 39.60 -6.80
N TYR A 202 -14.97 38.86 -6.16
CA TYR A 202 -13.82 39.42 -5.44
C TYR A 202 -12.91 40.21 -6.39
N LYS A 203 -12.58 41.46 -6.04
CA LYS A 203 -11.81 42.41 -6.89
C LYS A 203 -10.42 42.78 -6.37
N GLY A 204 -10.04 42.31 -5.19
CA GLY A 204 -8.73 42.59 -4.60
C GLY A 204 -7.62 41.65 -5.07
N PRO A 205 -6.38 41.84 -4.57
CA PRO A 205 -5.34 40.85 -4.70
C PRO A 205 -5.77 39.56 -4.01
N ARG A 206 -5.44 38.41 -4.59
CA ARG A 206 -5.84 37.09 -4.09
C ARG A 206 -4.76 36.50 -3.20
N LEU A 207 -5.17 35.76 -2.19
CA LEU A 207 -4.29 34.82 -1.52
C LEU A 207 -4.26 33.52 -2.33
N ILE A 208 -3.07 33.11 -2.71
CA ILE A 208 -2.80 31.85 -3.39
C ILE A 208 -2.14 30.92 -2.37
N LEU A 209 -2.88 29.93 -1.89
CA LEU A 209 -2.29 28.87 -1.09
C LEU A 209 -1.43 28.00 -2.01
N LYS A 210 -0.13 27.93 -1.72
CA LYS A 210 0.81 26.99 -2.32
C LYS A 210 1.48 26.18 -1.23
N GLY A 211 1.54 24.87 -1.41
CA GLY A 211 2.48 24.03 -0.65
C GLY A 211 3.90 24.20 -1.18
N ARG A 212 4.87 24.40 -0.28
CA ARG A 212 6.30 24.32 -0.59
C ARG A 212 6.85 23.00 -0.09
N VAL A 213 7.35 22.18 -1.01
CA VAL A 213 7.94 20.88 -0.64
C VAL A 213 9.32 21.11 -0.03
N MET A 214 9.51 20.66 1.20
CA MET A 214 10.73 20.84 1.98
C MET A 214 11.41 19.51 2.27
N GLY A 215 12.74 19.55 2.34
CA GLY A 215 13.59 18.40 2.67
C GLY A 215 14.14 18.46 4.09
N TRP A 216 14.43 17.28 4.61
CA TRP A 216 15.14 17.07 5.86
C TRP A 216 16.18 15.97 5.68
N VAL A 217 17.28 16.05 6.42
CA VAL A 217 18.33 15.03 6.42
C VAL A 217 18.72 14.66 7.85
N SER A 218 19.18 13.43 8.05
CA SER A 218 19.60 12.94 9.36
C SER A 218 20.62 11.79 9.23
N PRO A 219 21.62 11.71 10.12
CA PRO A 219 22.54 10.57 10.18
C PRO A 219 21.94 9.32 10.84
N ASP A 220 20.92 9.48 11.69
CA ASP A 220 20.45 8.43 12.61
C ASP A 220 18.93 8.35 12.81
N ARG A 221 18.14 9.15 12.08
CA ARG A 221 16.68 9.35 12.22
C ARG A 221 16.25 10.07 13.50
N ILE A 222 17.20 10.56 14.30
CA ILE A 222 16.95 11.25 15.56
C ILE A 222 17.39 12.71 15.45
N HIS A 223 18.57 12.97 14.86
CA HIS A 223 19.09 14.32 14.68
C HIS A 223 18.75 14.83 13.29
N TRP A 224 17.69 15.63 13.18
CA TRP A 224 17.19 16.13 11.90
C TRP A 224 17.64 17.55 11.59
N MET A 225 18.00 17.79 10.34
CA MET A 225 18.33 19.13 9.81
C MET A 225 17.44 19.44 8.62
N ARG A 226 16.81 20.62 8.62
CA ARG A 226 16.02 21.13 7.50
C ARG A 226 16.94 21.55 6.36
N THR A 227 16.58 21.22 5.12
CA THR A 227 17.27 21.76 3.93
C THR A 227 16.78 23.16 3.61
N ASP A 228 17.65 24.00 3.05
CA ASP A 228 17.31 25.37 2.60
C ASP A 228 16.61 25.41 1.25
N LYS A 229 16.63 24.29 0.51
CA LYS A 229 16.01 24.16 -0.81
C LYS A 229 14.53 23.81 -0.75
N ILE A 230 13.78 24.43 -1.66
CA ILE A 230 12.44 23.97 -2.07
C ILE A 230 12.67 22.81 -3.05
N LEU A 231 12.12 21.64 -2.73
CA LEU A 231 12.37 20.40 -3.48
C LEU A 231 11.54 20.31 -4.78
N ALA A 232 10.41 21.01 -4.86
CA ALA A 232 9.48 20.93 -5.99
C ALA A 232 8.77 22.26 -6.24
N ASP A 233 8.54 22.59 -7.51
CA ASP A 233 7.81 23.81 -7.94
C ASP A 233 6.29 23.60 -8.01
N PHE A 234 5.82 22.40 -7.64
CA PHE A 234 4.41 22.08 -7.43
C PHE A 234 4.18 21.65 -5.98
N PRO A 235 2.99 21.89 -5.45
CA PRO A 235 2.66 21.48 -4.10
C PRO A 235 2.45 19.96 -4.00
N MET A 236 3.10 19.34 -3.03
CA MET A 236 2.71 18.03 -2.49
C MET A 236 2.19 18.27 -1.07
N ASP A 237 0.89 18.25 -0.86
CA ASP A 237 0.30 18.30 0.48
C ASP A 237 0.19 16.88 1.06
N GLY A 238 -0.19 16.76 2.33
CA GLY A 238 0.02 15.60 3.19
C GLY A 238 -0.35 14.17 2.71
N GLY A 239 -0.85 13.93 1.50
CA GLY A 239 -0.92 12.59 0.92
C GLY A 239 0.40 12.15 0.31
N LEU A 240 1.44 11.87 1.11
CA LEU A 240 2.80 11.68 0.63
C LEU A 240 3.47 10.39 1.15
N SER A 241 4.03 9.59 0.23
CA SER A 241 4.86 8.42 0.54
C SER A 241 6.09 8.40 -0.38
N VAL A 242 7.28 8.48 0.21
CA VAL A 242 8.56 8.71 -0.49
C VAL A 242 9.56 7.62 -0.13
N ARG A 243 10.31 7.14 -1.13
CA ARG A 243 11.39 6.18 -0.93
C ARG A 243 12.51 6.38 -1.94
N TYR A 244 13.63 5.72 -1.66
CA TYR A 244 14.71 5.51 -2.61
C TYR A 244 14.69 4.06 -3.09
N ASP A 245 14.84 3.85 -4.40
CA ASP A 245 15.03 2.52 -4.98
C ASP A 245 16.51 2.35 -5.37
N GLU A 246 17.23 1.54 -4.61
CA GLU A 246 18.65 1.24 -4.82
C GLU A 246 18.92 0.62 -6.20
N LYS A 247 17.97 -0.14 -6.75
CA LYS A 247 18.17 -0.83 -8.03
C LYS A 247 18.20 0.13 -9.21
N SER A 248 17.28 1.09 -9.24
CA SER A 248 17.22 2.08 -10.32
C SER A 248 17.99 3.36 -10.01
N GLY A 249 18.34 3.60 -8.75
CA GLY A 249 18.99 4.82 -8.26
C GLY A 249 18.05 6.04 -8.31
N TYR A 250 16.74 5.83 -8.25
CA TYR A 250 15.74 6.90 -8.23
C TYR A 250 15.15 7.06 -6.84
N TYR A 251 14.98 8.31 -6.42
CA TYR A 251 13.94 8.67 -5.48
C TYR A 251 12.59 8.63 -6.20
N TYR A 252 11.55 8.19 -5.51
CA TYR A 252 10.20 8.22 -6.02
C TYR A 252 9.21 8.55 -4.90
N ALA A 253 8.14 9.23 -5.27
CA ALA A 253 7.09 9.63 -4.36
C ALA A 253 5.72 9.35 -4.98
N TYR A 254 4.92 8.56 -4.25
CA TYR A 254 3.48 8.54 -4.46
C TYR A 254 2.91 9.71 -3.67
N CYS A 255 2.32 10.67 -4.38
CA CYS A 255 1.87 11.92 -3.80
C CYS A 255 0.48 12.29 -4.29
N ARG A 256 -0.25 13.10 -3.52
CA ARG A 256 -1.51 13.66 -3.98
C ARG A 256 -1.27 14.61 -5.17
N ILE A 257 -2.04 14.47 -6.24
CA ILE A 257 -2.01 15.40 -7.37
C ILE A 257 -2.74 16.70 -7.03
N GLN A 258 -2.18 17.82 -7.49
CA GLN A 258 -2.71 19.17 -7.24
C GLN A 258 -2.82 20.03 -8.51
N GLY A 259 -3.40 19.48 -9.59
CA GLY A 259 -3.78 20.32 -10.75
C GLY A 259 -2.59 20.89 -11.50
N VAL A 260 -1.55 20.08 -11.73
CA VAL A 260 -0.37 20.48 -12.51
C VAL A 260 -0.08 19.46 -13.61
N PRO A 261 0.31 19.88 -14.82
CA PRO A 261 0.70 18.97 -15.88
C PRO A 261 1.98 18.21 -15.49
N GLN A 262 2.04 16.92 -15.79
CA GLN A 262 3.25 16.12 -15.57
C GLN A 262 4.40 16.55 -16.51
N GLU A 263 5.64 16.44 -16.04
CA GLU A 263 6.82 17.00 -16.73
C GLU A 263 7.80 15.94 -17.24
N GLN A 264 7.59 14.66 -16.92
CA GLN A 264 8.60 13.63 -17.20
C GLN A 264 8.57 13.08 -18.63
N PHE A 265 7.41 13.07 -19.29
CA PHE A 265 7.28 12.57 -20.66
C PHE A 265 6.03 13.13 -21.34
N ASP A 266 6.01 13.17 -22.67
CA ASP A 266 4.79 13.56 -23.40
C ASP A 266 3.74 12.44 -23.35
N LEU A 267 2.47 12.82 -23.21
CA LEU A 267 1.34 11.89 -23.35
C LEU A 267 0.90 11.79 -24.81
N ILE A 268 0.17 10.72 -25.12
CA ILE A 268 -0.45 10.57 -26.43
C ILE A 268 -1.69 11.48 -26.49
N GLY A 269 -1.69 12.43 -27.42
CA GLY A 269 -2.78 13.38 -27.62
C GLY A 269 -2.69 14.61 -26.73
N SER A 270 -3.78 15.36 -26.61
CA SER A 270 -3.84 16.64 -25.87
C SER A 270 -4.45 16.51 -24.47
N GLY A 271 -4.69 15.29 -23.99
CA GLY A 271 -5.33 15.06 -22.70
C GLY A 271 -4.32 15.24 -21.55
N VAL A 272 -4.66 16.11 -20.59
CA VAL A 272 -3.86 16.37 -19.39
C VAL A 272 -4.74 16.17 -18.15
N PRO A 273 -5.11 14.92 -17.82
CA PRO A 273 -6.03 14.64 -16.72
C PRO A 273 -5.51 15.16 -15.38
N GLU A 274 -4.19 15.27 -15.18
CA GLU A 274 -3.56 15.80 -13.98
C GLU A 274 -3.95 17.25 -13.68
N ASP A 275 -4.16 18.07 -14.72
CA ASP A 275 -4.49 19.49 -14.63
C ASP A 275 -5.98 19.71 -14.29
N GLY A 276 -6.85 18.83 -14.81
CA GLY A 276 -8.30 18.94 -14.66
C GLY A 276 -8.92 18.06 -13.58
N ILE A 277 -8.11 17.36 -12.76
CA ILE A 277 -8.66 16.38 -11.82
C ILE A 277 -9.41 17.07 -10.67
N PHE A 278 -10.68 16.71 -10.52
CA PHE A 278 -11.56 17.33 -9.53
C PHE A 278 -11.48 16.64 -8.15
N HIS A 279 -11.30 15.32 -8.15
CA HIS A 279 -11.18 14.52 -6.92
C HIS A 279 -9.71 14.42 -6.50
N ARG A 280 -9.46 14.26 -5.19
CA ARG A 280 -8.10 13.94 -4.74
C ARG A 280 -7.71 12.58 -5.32
N ALA A 281 -6.50 12.50 -5.86
CA ALA A 281 -5.95 11.33 -6.51
C ALA A 281 -4.46 11.22 -6.24
N ILE A 282 -3.88 10.08 -6.59
CA ILE A 282 -2.50 9.72 -6.33
C ILE A 282 -1.73 9.70 -7.64
N GLY A 283 -0.63 10.45 -7.66
CA GLY A 283 0.34 10.48 -8.74
C GLY A 283 1.69 9.93 -8.30
N LEU A 284 2.56 9.73 -9.28
CA LEU A 284 3.95 9.35 -9.11
C LEU A 284 4.86 10.43 -9.69
N THR A 285 5.83 10.86 -8.88
CA THR A 285 7.01 11.56 -9.37
C THR A 285 8.25 10.79 -8.97
N ARG A 286 9.34 10.98 -9.72
CA ARG A 286 10.64 10.36 -9.46
C ARG A 286 11.78 11.22 -9.95
N THR A 287 12.93 11.12 -9.31
CA THR A 287 14.12 11.91 -9.66
C THR A 287 15.38 11.18 -9.21
N LYS A 288 16.52 11.52 -9.80
CA LYS A 288 17.84 11.12 -9.28
C LYS A 288 18.47 12.19 -8.39
N ASP A 289 17.91 13.39 -8.39
CA ASP A 289 18.34 14.50 -7.53
C ASP A 289 17.27 14.75 -6.47
N PHE A 290 17.57 14.38 -5.22
CA PHE A 290 16.65 14.59 -4.09
C PHE A 290 16.18 16.05 -3.95
N ASN A 291 16.98 17.01 -4.43
CA ASN A 291 16.70 18.43 -4.32
C ASN A 291 15.79 18.98 -5.43
N HIS A 292 15.41 18.16 -6.40
CA HIS A 292 14.61 18.60 -7.53
C HIS A 292 13.65 17.52 -8.01
N TRP A 293 12.36 17.73 -7.77
CA TRP A 293 11.27 16.83 -8.11
C TRP A 293 10.39 17.43 -9.21
N PRO A 294 10.16 16.72 -10.33
CA PRO A 294 9.27 17.16 -11.40
C PRO A 294 7.79 16.87 -11.09
N ALA A 295 6.87 17.56 -11.75
CA ALA A 295 5.43 17.38 -11.54
C ALA A 295 4.98 15.91 -11.74
N PRO A 296 4.06 15.39 -10.89
CA PRO A 296 3.74 13.98 -10.83
C PRO A 296 2.78 13.58 -11.94
N LYS A 297 2.90 12.32 -12.39
CA LYS A 297 1.97 11.68 -13.33
C LYS A 297 0.81 11.04 -12.58
N LEU A 298 -0.43 11.20 -13.04
CA LEU A 298 -1.61 10.53 -12.46
C LEU A 298 -1.49 9.01 -12.60
N LEU A 299 -1.63 8.28 -11.49
CA LEU A 299 -1.62 6.82 -11.47
C LEU A 299 -2.92 6.21 -10.96
N LEU A 300 -3.47 6.71 -9.86
CA LEU A 300 -4.61 6.11 -9.18
C LEU A 300 -5.61 7.19 -8.77
N PHE A 301 -6.85 7.08 -9.25
CA PHE A 301 -7.95 8.01 -8.99
C PHE A 301 -9.27 7.23 -8.82
N PRO A 302 -10.26 7.79 -8.10
CA PRO A 302 -11.59 7.18 -8.06
C PRO A 302 -12.15 7.04 -9.47
N ASP A 303 -12.49 5.81 -9.86
CA ASP A 303 -12.96 5.44 -11.18
C ASP A 303 -14.49 5.25 -11.20
N GLY A 304 -15.07 4.89 -12.36
CA GLY A 304 -16.52 4.70 -12.50
C GLY A 304 -17.12 3.54 -11.70
N GLN A 305 -16.31 2.76 -10.97
CA GLN A 305 -16.76 1.72 -10.04
C GLN A 305 -16.78 2.20 -8.58
N ASP A 306 -16.29 3.40 -8.30
CA ASP A 306 -16.32 4.00 -6.97
C ASP A 306 -17.60 4.79 -6.72
N GLU A 307 -17.90 5.01 -5.44
CA GLU A 307 -18.93 5.94 -5.03
C GLU A 307 -18.57 7.39 -5.44
N PRO A 308 -19.57 8.21 -5.82
CA PRO A 308 -19.32 9.53 -6.40
C PRO A 308 -18.73 10.54 -5.39
N ASP A 309 -18.82 10.27 -4.09
CA ASP A 309 -18.26 11.11 -3.03
C ASP A 309 -16.87 10.66 -2.58
N LEU A 310 -16.24 9.71 -3.27
CA LEU A 310 -14.93 9.20 -2.92
C LEU A 310 -13.79 10.10 -3.42
N SER A 311 -12.75 10.20 -2.61
CA SER A 311 -11.46 10.80 -2.98
C SER A 311 -10.32 10.00 -2.36
N PHE A 312 -9.19 9.89 -3.07
CA PHE A 312 -8.00 9.29 -2.49
C PHE A 312 -7.17 10.39 -1.84
N TYR A 313 -7.25 10.46 -0.51
CA TYR A 313 -6.53 11.44 0.30
C TYR A 313 -5.01 11.24 0.18
N GLY A 314 -4.54 10.02 -0.02
CA GLY A 314 -3.14 9.69 -0.28
C GLY A 314 -2.94 8.18 -0.21
N GLY A 315 -1.70 7.73 -0.27
CA GLY A 315 -1.40 6.30 -0.16
C GLY A 315 -0.09 6.04 0.55
N ASP A 316 -0.10 5.12 1.51
CA ASP A 316 1.12 4.61 2.12
C ASP A 316 1.64 3.43 1.30
N TYR A 317 2.71 3.67 0.54
CA TYR A 317 3.33 2.65 -0.30
C TYR A 317 4.27 1.75 0.52
N PHE A 318 4.19 0.45 0.25
CA PHE A 318 5.14 -0.53 0.75
C PHE A 318 5.37 -1.66 -0.27
N PRO A 319 6.62 -2.16 -0.38
CA PRO A 319 6.84 -3.42 -1.08
C PRO A 319 6.15 -4.55 -0.32
N TYR A 320 5.60 -5.51 -1.04
CA TYR A 320 5.05 -6.69 -0.42
C TYR A 320 6.17 -7.44 0.34
N PRO A 321 5.99 -7.83 1.62
CA PRO A 321 7.07 -8.43 2.40
C PRO A 321 7.71 -9.65 1.71
N GLY A 322 9.03 -9.61 1.54
CA GLY A 322 9.81 -10.66 0.86
C GLY A 322 9.73 -10.64 -0.68
N ARG A 323 9.18 -9.58 -1.29
CA ARG A 323 9.06 -9.44 -2.74
C ARG A 323 9.50 -8.05 -3.20
N ASP A 324 10.12 -8.00 -4.36
CA ASP A 324 10.59 -6.77 -5.02
C ASP A 324 9.86 -6.47 -6.35
N ASP A 325 8.98 -7.38 -6.77
CA ASP A 325 8.17 -7.33 -7.98
C ASP A 325 6.66 -7.20 -7.68
N LEU A 326 6.33 -6.97 -6.41
CA LEU A 326 4.96 -6.81 -5.95
C LEU A 326 4.89 -5.65 -4.96
N HIS A 327 4.06 -4.69 -5.31
CA HIS A 327 3.93 -3.41 -4.66
C HIS A 327 2.52 -3.29 -4.10
N CYS A 328 2.42 -2.72 -2.90
CA CYS A 328 1.16 -2.50 -2.21
C CYS A 328 1.03 -1.03 -1.81
N MET A 329 -0.21 -0.59 -1.65
CA MET A 329 -0.53 0.73 -1.14
C MET A 329 -1.77 0.65 -0.26
N LEU A 330 -1.68 1.20 0.95
CA LEU A 330 -2.85 1.51 1.78
C LEU A 330 -3.37 2.88 1.34
N VAL A 331 -4.43 2.87 0.54
CA VAL A 331 -5.07 4.06 -0.03
C VAL A 331 -6.01 4.66 1.00
N GLN A 332 -5.76 5.90 1.41
CA GLN A 332 -6.65 6.63 2.32
C GLN A 332 -7.87 7.12 1.56
N ALA A 333 -8.96 6.38 1.68
CA ALA A 333 -10.24 6.64 1.06
C ALA A 333 -11.04 7.62 1.91
N TYR A 334 -11.21 8.83 1.38
CA TYR A 334 -11.99 9.89 2.01
C TYR A 334 -13.38 9.97 1.39
N HIS A 335 -14.39 9.74 2.22
CA HIS A 335 -15.80 9.77 1.84
C HIS A 335 -16.39 11.12 2.21
N HIS A 336 -16.56 11.99 1.22
CA HIS A 336 -16.93 13.39 1.45
C HIS A 336 -18.32 13.54 2.09
N ALA A 337 -19.29 12.70 1.75
CA ALA A 337 -20.66 12.85 2.24
C ALA A 337 -20.81 12.52 3.73
N THR A 338 -19.97 11.61 4.23
CA THR A 338 -19.97 11.14 5.62
C THR A 338 -18.76 11.63 6.41
N ASP A 339 -17.84 12.34 5.75
CA ASP A 339 -16.65 13.00 6.28
C ASP A 339 -15.67 12.10 7.04
N HIS A 340 -15.70 10.79 6.75
CA HIS A 340 -14.86 9.78 7.38
C HIS A 340 -13.75 9.32 6.43
N VAL A 341 -12.68 8.74 6.99
CA VAL A 341 -11.56 8.19 6.22
C VAL A 341 -11.28 6.75 6.63
N ASP A 342 -11.26 5.85 5.66
CA ASP A 342 -10.81 4.46 5.82
C ASP A 342 -9.56 4.18 4.95
N SER A 343 -8.96 3.00 5.13
CA SER A 343 -7.86 2.55 4.27
C SER A 343 -8.28 1.38 3.39
N GLN A 344 -8.06 1.49 2.07
CA GLN A 344 -8.27 0.43 1.08
C GLN A 344 -6.95 -0.15 0.58
N LEU A 345 -6.98 -1.36 -0.01
CA LEU A 345 -5.79 -2.00 -0.58
C LEU A 345 -5.70 -1.79 -2.10
N ALA A 346 -4.58 -1.25 -2.56
CA ALA A 346 -4.17 -1.31 -3.97
C ALA A 346 -2.90 -2.14 -4.14
N ILE A 347 -2.80 -2.85 -5.26
CA ILE A 347 -1.72 -3.77 -5.62
C ILE A 347 -1.20 -3.43 -7.02
N SER A 348 0.11 -3.55 -7.22
CA SER A 348 0.76 -3.38 -8.51
C SER A 348 1.95 -4.32 -8.68
N ARG A 349 2.21 -4.78 -9.91
CA ARG A 349 3.38 -5.61 -10.26
C ARG A 349 4.57 -4.78 -10.76
N ASP A 350 4.36 -3.50 -11.04
CA ASP A 350 5.36 -2.61 -11.65
C ASP A 350 5.45 -1.23 -10.97
N GLY A 351 4.57 -0.96 -10.00
CA GLY A 351 4.45 0.34 -9.33
C GLY A 351 3.74 1.42 -10.16
N LEU A 352 3.34 1.11 -11.39
CA LEU A 352 2.73 2.06 -12.32
C LEU A 352 1.25 1.75 -12.55
N ILE A 353 0.91 0.48 -12.74
CA ILE A 353 -0.45 0.03 -12.97
C ILE A 353 -0.99 -0.56 -11.67
N TRP A 354 -1.94 0.15 -11.07
CA TRP A 354 -2.53 -0.21 -9.79
C TRP A 354 -3.92 -0.81 -9.97
N GLN A 355 -4.22 -1.85 -9.19
CA GLN A 355 -5.52 -2.48 -9.11
C GLN A 355 -5.96 -2.55 -7.66
N ARG A 356 -7.25 -2.31 -7.39
CA ARG A 356 -7.87 -2.57 -6.09
C ARG A 356 -8.67 -3.86 -6.18
N PRO A 357 -8.30 -4.94 -5.47
CA PRO A 357 -9.00 -6.23 -5.58
C PRO A 357 -10.47 -6.16 -5.18
N GLU A 358 -10.80 -5.33 -4.19
CA GLU A 358 -12.17 -4.98 -3.80
C GLU A 358 -12.24 -3.47 -3.49
N ARG A 359 -13.41 -2.87 -3.72
CA ARG A 359 -13.71 -1.45 -3.40
C ARG A 359 -14.23 -1.31 -1.96
N LYS A 360 -13.51 -1.91 -1.01
CA LYS A 360 -13.89 -1.95 0.40
C LYS A 360 -12.67 -1.75 1.30
N PRO A 361 -12.84 -1.25 2.53
CA PRO A 361 -11.71 -1.01 3.41
C PRO A 361 -11.02 -2.30 3.82
N ILE A 362 -9.68 -2.27 3.83
CA ILE A 362 -8.85 -3.27 4.49
C ILE A 362 -8.58 -2.88 5.95
N ILE A 363 -8.64 -1.58 6.26
CA ILE A 363 -8.71 -1.05 7.63
C ILE A 363 -9.94 -0.12 7.69
N PRO A 364 -11.11 -0.61 8.16
CA PRO A 364 -12.31 0.22 8.25
C PRO A 364 -12.20 1.22 9.41
N VAL A 365 -13.12 2.17 9.51
CA VAL A 365 -13.31 2.92 10.77
C VAL A 365 -13.94 2.02 11.84
N GLY A 366 -13.75 2.38 13.11
CA GLY A 366 -14.39 1.69 14.24
C GLY A 366 -15.89 1.98 14.34
N GLY A 367 -16.59 1.14 15.11
CA GLY A 367 -18.00 1.42 15.46
C GLY A 367 -18.13 2.64 16.40
N PRO A 368 -19.35 3.16 16.62
CA PRO A 368 -19.56 4.30 17.51
C PRO A 368 -18.92 4.12 18.90
N GLY A 369 -18.14 5.12 19.33
CA GLY A 369 -17.41 5.11 20.60
C GLY A 369 -16.03 4.42 20.56
N ALA A 370 -15.67 3.79 19.44
CA ALA A 370 -14.30 3.34 19.22
C ALA A 370 -13.36 4.55 19.00
N PRO A 371 -12.08 4.44 19.38
CA PRO A 371 -11.13 5.55 19.30
C PRO A 371 -10.72 5.89 17.84
N ASP A 372 -11.14 5.07 16.88
CA ASP A 372 -10.93 5.19 15.43
C ASP A 372 -12.26 5.27 14.66
N SER A 373 -13.32 5.74 15.31
CA SER A 373 -14.69 5.73 14.76
C SER A 373 -14.97 6.71 13.62
N ALA A 374 -14.05 7.62 13.33
CA ALA A 374 -14.20 8.62 12.27
C ALA A 374 -13.08 8.58 11.22
N MET A 375 -11.83 8.36 11.61
CA MET A 375 -10.74 8.27 10.62
C MET A 375 -9.68 7.25 11.03
N VAL A 376 -9.16 6.57 10.02
CA VAL A 376 -7.97 5.71 10.09
C VAL A 376 -6.92 6.24 9.12
N TYR A 377 -5.75 6.58 9.64
CA TYR A 377 -4.62 7.08 8.87
C TYR A 377 -3.36 6.25 9.09
N SER A 378 -3.05 5.36 8.15
CA SER A 378 -1.75 4.70 8.01
C SER A 378 -0.76 5.56 7.20
N TRP A 379 0.33 6.02 7.81
CA TRP A 379 1.35 6.83 7.11
C TRP A 379 2.76 6.34 7.41
N GLY A 380 3.59 6.27 6.36
CA GLY A 380 5.07 6.24 6.40
C GLY A 380 5.72 4.96 6.96
N SER A 381 4.92 4.12 7.61
CA SER A 381 5.37 2.93 8.33
C SER A 381 5.32 1.67 7.47
N GLY A 382 4.48 1.60 6.43
CA GLY A 382 4.32 0.39 5.62
C GLY A 382 3.88 -0.81 6.46
N ILE A 383 4.59 -1.92 6.33
CA ILE A 383 4.34 -3.18 7.05
C ILE A 383 5.57 -3.57 7.87
N ALA A 384 5.36 -3.82 9.17
CA ALA A 384 6.33 -4.42 10.08
C ALA A 384 5.93 -5.85 10.43
N GLU A 385 6.90 -6.73 10.66
CA GLU A 385 6.66 -7.99 11.35
C GLU A 385 6.58 -7.70 12.86
N LEU A 386 5.60 -8.29 13.55
CA LEU A 386 5.36 -8.12 14.98
C LEU A 386 5.89 -9.33 15.76
N PRO A 387 6.10 -9.24 17.10
CA PRO A 387 6.69 -10.34 17.88
C PRO A 387 5.90 -11.66 17.86
N ASP A 388 4.60 -11.59 17.56
CA ASP A 388 3.72 -12.76 17.42
C ASP A 388 3.75 -13.38 16.00
N GLY A 389 4.60 -12.85 15.11
CA GLY A 389 4.72 -13.27 13.71
C GLY A 389 3.63 -12.70 12.80
N ASN A 390 2.72 -11.86 13.30
CA ASN A 390 1.79 -11.13 12.43
C ASN A 390 2.51 -10.00 11.69
N TRP A 391 1.93 -9.61 10.56
CA TRP A 391 2.27 -8.38 9.87
C TRP A 391 1.39 -7.25 10.38
N GLY A 392 1.97 -6.08 10.60
CA GLY A 392 1.29 -4.91 11.16
C GLY A 392 1.56 -3.63 10.36
N SER A 393 0.51 -2.83 10.15
CA SER A 393 0.64 -1.43 9.76
C SER A 393 0.20 -0.53 10.91
N LEU A 394 0.99 0.47 11.27
CA LEU A 394 0.57 1.49 12.23
C LEU A 394 -0.42 2.43 11.58
N TYR A 395 -1.47 2.77 12.31
CA TYR A 395 -2.38 3.83 11.94
C TYR A 395 -2.75 4.70 13.14
N GLY A 396 -3.04 5.97 12.86
CA GLY A 396 -3.72 6.85 13.80
C GLY A 396 -5.23 6.71 13.68
N GLY A 397 -5.89 6.38 14.78
CA GLY A 397 -7.34 6.37 14.94
C GLY A 397 -7.83 7.71 15.47
N HIS A 398 -8.90 8.24 14.88
CA HIS A 398 -9.53 9.50 15.28
C HIS A 398 -11.03 9.33 15.48
N THR A 399 -11.57 10.04 16.46
CA THR A 399 -13.02 10.15 16.76
C THR A 399 -13.68 11.34 16.08
N SER A 400 -12.89 12.34 15.66
CA SER A 400 -13.37 13.53 14.96
C SER A 400 -13.43 13.30 13.45
N LEU A 401 -14.47 13.83 12.79
CA LEU A 401 -14.60 13.79 11.34
C LEU A 401 -13.54 14.69 10.67
N HIS A 402 -13.23 14.43 9.39
CA HIS A 402 -12.12 15.05 8.69
C HIS A 402 -12.14 16.59 8.70
N ASN A 403 -13.31 17.19 8.47
CA ASN A 403 -13.53 18.63 8.43
C ASN A 403 -14.15 19.18 9.73
N ALA A 404 -14.24 18.38 10.79
CA ALA A 404 -14.72 18.86 12.08
C ALA A 404 -13.74 19.94 12.63
N PRO A 405 -14.25 21.08 13.14
CA PRO A 405 -13.41 22.19 13.59
C PRO A 405 -12.63 21.87 14.87
N GLN A 406 -13.17 20.95 15.70
CA GLN A 406 -12.51 20.46 16.89
C GLN A 406 -11.97 19.07 16.61
N ARG A 407 -10.67 18.90 16.83
CA ARG A 407 -10.00 17.61 16.73
C ARG A 407 -9.62 17.14 18.11
N GLU A 408 -10.06 15.93 18.43
CA GLU A 408 -9.54 15.20 19.59
C GLU A 408 -8.18 14.60 19.25
N GLU A 409 -7.46 14.16 20.28
CA GLU A 409 -6.18 13.48 20.11
C GLU A 409 -6.38 12.14 19.39
N ALA A 410 -5.37 11.73 18.63
CA ALA A 410 -5.40 10.43 17.97
C ALA A 410 -4.94 9.34 18.94
N VAL A 411 -5.32 8.11 18.67
CA VAL A 411 -4.65 6.93 19.22
C VAL A 411 -3.80 6.29 18.15
N LEU A 412 -2.67 5.71 18.52
CA LEU A 412 -1.94 4.80 17.63
C LEU A 412 -2.39 3.37 17.88
N GLN A 413 -2.59 2.62 16.81
CA GLN A 413 -2.98 1.21 16.83
C GLN A 413 -2.30 0.44 15.70
N TRP A 414 -2.19 -0.87 15.87
CA TRP A 414 -1.80 -1.79 14.80
C TRP A 414 -3.04 -2.29 14.06
N ALA A 415 -3.02 -2.18 12.73
CA ALA A 415 -3.82 -3.02 11.84
C ALA A 415 -2.99 -4.27 11.53
N ARG A 416 -3.50 -5.46 11.88
CA ARG A 416 -2.74 -6.71 11.86
C ARG A 416 -3.33 -7.72 10.88
N TRP A 417 -2.44 -8.44 10.21
CA TRP A 417 -2.76 -9.57 9.36
C TRP A 417 -1.83 -10.72 9.68
N ARG A 418 -2.32 -11.95 9.59
CA ARG A 418 -1.40 -13.08 9.50
C ARG A 418 -0.60 -12.99 8.19
N PRO A 419 0.64 -13.47 8.14
CA PRO A 419 1.49 -13.38 6.96
C PRO A 419 0.79 -13.85 5.68
N HIS A 420 1.00 -13.09 4.62
CA HIS A 420 0.44 -13.27 3.28
C HIS A 420 -1.07 -13.16 3.12
N ARG A 421 -1.80 -12.60 4.08
CA ARG A 421 -3.26 -12.59 4.04
C ARG A 421 -3.95 -11.32 3.55
N PHE A 422 -3.26 -10.31 3.03
CA PHE A 422 -3.92 -9.07 2.58
C PHE A 422 -5.07 -9.31 1.57
N CYS A 423 -4.93 -10.30 0.68
CA CYS A 423 -5.94 -10.73 -0.26
C CYS A 423 -5.78 -12.22 -0.59
N GLY A 424 -6.84 -12.84 -1.10
CA GLY A 424 -6.82 -14.21 -1.60
C GLY A 424 -7.92 -14.48 -2.63
N ILE A 425 -7.91 -15.67 -3.21
CA ILE A 425 -8.99 -16.17 -4.07
C ILE A 425 -10.00 -16.92 -3.18
N GLU A 426 -11.25 -16.47 -3.17
CA GLU A 426 -12.34 -16.99 -2.34
C GLU A 426 -13.47 -17.61 -3.18
N THR A 427 -14.12 -18.63 -2.63
CA THR A 427 -15.42 -19.13 -3.08
C THR A 427 -16.40 -19.25 -1.91
N ASP A 428 -17.66 -18.88 -2.15
CA ASP A 428 -18.75 -19.01 -1.18
C ASP A 428 -19.51 -20.35 -1.29
N VAL A 429 -19.37 -21.05 -2.43
CA VAL A 429 -19.95 -22.37 -2.67
C VAL A 429 -18.85 -23.26 -3.25
N GLU A 430 -18.90 -23.65 -4.52
CA GLU A 430 -17.83 -24.39 -5.20
C GLU A 430 -17.09 -23.47 -6.16
N GLY A 431 -15.77 -23.52 -6.08
CA GLY A 431 -14.87 -22.77 -6.93
C GLY A 431 -13.78 -23.67 -7.50
N ARG A 432 -13.30 -23.33 -8.70
CA ARG A 432 -12.13 -23.97 -9.30
C ARG A 432 -11.34 -22.99 -10.13
N PHE A 433 -10.03 -23.18 -10.15
CA PHE A 433 -9.12 -22.46 -11.02
C PHE A 433 -7.80 -23.21 -11.17
N THR A 434 -6.99 -22.74 -12.11
CA THR A 434 -5.68 -23.32 -12.39
C THR A 434 -4.63 -22.23 -12.23
N VAL A 435 -3.60 -22.48 -11.42
CA VAL A 435 -2.37 -21.68 -11.42
C VAL A 435 -1.60 -22.02 -12.68
N PRO A 436 -1.12 -21.03 -13.46
CA PRO A 436 -0.40 -21.27 -14.70
C PRO A 436 0.90 -22.05 -14.48
N THR A 437 1.59 -22.46 -15.54
CA THR A 437 2.87 -23.16 -15.42
C THR A 437 3.89 -22.28 -14.70
N VAL A 438 4.46 -22.78 -13.62
CA VAL A 438 5.50 -22.13 -12.80
C VAL A 438 6.76 -22.98 -12.76
N VAL A 439 7.91 -22.33 -12.62
CA VAL A 439 9.15 -23.01 -12.25
C VAL A 439 9.04 -23.43 -10.78
N ARG A 440 9.40 -24.68 -10.50
CA ARG A 440 9.38 -25.26 -9.17
C ARG A 440 10.69 -24.95 -8.45
N THR A 441 10.62 -24.55 -7.18
CA THR A 441 11.81 -24.32 -6.36
C THR A 441 11.90 -25.23 -5.14
N ALA A 442 10.85 -25.99 -4.82
CA ALA A 442 10.81 -26.95 -3.72
C ALA A 442 10.23 -28.30 -4.19
N SER A 443 10.45 -29.37 -3.43
CA SER A 443 9.86 -30.69 -3.74
C SER A 443 8.45 -30.88 -3.21
N GLN A 444 7.84 -29.85 -2.62
CA GLN A 444 6.53 -29.89 -2.00
C GLN A 444 5.72 -28.65 -2.36
N LEU A 445 4.43 -28.83 -2.64
CA LEU A 445 3.47 -27.73 -2.71
C LEU A 445 2.96 -27.41 -1.30
N ARG A 446 3.01 -26.12 -0.93
CA ARG A 446 2.48 -25.59 0.33
C ARG A 446 1.46 -24.50 0.06
N LEU A 447 0.38 -24.48 0.85
CA LEU A 447 -0.70 -23.50 0.75
C LEU A 447 -0.89 -22.72 2.07
N ASN A 448 -1.20 -21.44 1.93
CA ASN A 448 -1.79 -20.61 2.97
C ASN A 448 -3.27 -20.42 2.64
N TYR A 449 -4.16 -20.92 3.49
CA TYR A 449 -5.60 -20.96 3.21
C TYR A 449 -6.44 -20.91 4.48
N ARG A 450 -7.73 -20.63 4.29
CA ARG A 450 -8.77 -20.79 5.31
C ARG A 450 -10.04 -21.39 4.69
N CYS A 451 -10.55 -22.45 5.31
CA CYS A 451 -11.84 -23.06 5.00
C CYS A 451 -12.88 -22.67 6.06
N ARG A 452 -14.12 -22.41 5.64
CA ARG A 452 -15.26 -22.32 6.56
C ARG A 452 -15.59 -23.72 7.13
N PRO A 453 -16.38 -23.84 8.21
CA PRO A 453 -16.81 -25.14 8.69
C PRO A 453 -17.46 -25.99 7.59
N GLY A 454 -16.93 -27.19 7.35
CA GLY A 454 -17.37 -28.07 6.25
C GLY A 454 -16.73 -27.77 4.87
N GLY A 455 -16.00 -26.66 4.76
CA GLY A 455 -15.22 -26.29 3.59
C GLY A 455 -14.01 -27.20 3.36
N TRP A 456 -13.52 -27.23 2.13
CA TRP A 456 -12.36 -28.04 1.74
C TRP A 456 -11.65 -27.51 0.51
N ILE A 457 -10.38 -27.90 0.34
CA ILE A 457 -9.60 -27.70 -0.88
C ILE A 457 -9.02 -29.06 -1.33
N LYS A 458 -9.04 -29.30 -2.64
CA LYS A 458 -8.36 -30.40 -3.32
C LYS A 458 -7.50 -29.86 -4.45
N VAL A 459 -6.40 -30.54 -4.72
CA VAL A 459 -5.40 -30.10 -5.68
C VAL A 459 -5.01 -31.25 -6.61
N GLU A 460 -4.82 -30.95 -7.89
CA GLU A 460 -4.10 -31.86 -8.80
C GLU A 460 -2.98 -31.13 -9.53
N ILE A 461 -1.96 -31.90 -9.94
CA ILE A 461 -0.75 -31.37 -10.57
C ILE A 461 -0.73 -31.74 -12.05
N LEU A 462 -0.41 -30.75 -12.88
CA LEU A 462 -0.11 -30.93 -14.29
C LEU A 462 1.37 -30.65 -14.55
N ARG A 463 1.96 -31.27 -15.58
CA ARG A 463 3.31 -30.89 -16.04
C ARG A 463 3.34 -29.47 -16.62
N ASN A 464 2.24 -29.06 -17.23
CA ASN A 464 2.04 -27.73 -17.80
C ASN A 464 0.54 -27.46 -17.93
N ILE A 465 0.16 -26.19 -18.02
CA ILE A 465 -1.20 -25.83 -18.41
C ILE A 465 -1.57 -26.44 -19.77
N PRO A 466 -2.86 -26.75 -19.99
CA PRO A 466 -3.34 -27.14 -21.31
C PRO A 466 -3.05 -26.07 -22.35
N SER A 467 -2.84 -26.52 -23.59
CA SER A 467 -2.71 -25.61 -24.73
C SER A 467 -4.05 -25.47 -25.45
N ARG A 468 -4.17 -24.45 -26.31
CA ARG A 468 -5.33 -24.34 -27.20
C ARG A 468 -5.54 -25.59 -28.06
N ILE A 469 -4.50 -26.36 -28.40
CA ILE A 469 -4.61 -27.54 -29.27
C ILE A 469 -4.90 -28.81 -28.46
N HIS A 470 -4.40 -28.87 -27.23
CA HIS A 470 -4.59 -29.98 -26.30
C HIS A 470 -5.19 -29.45 -25.01
N PRO A 471 -6.51 -29.17 -24.99
CA PRO A 471 -7.18 -28.55 -23.85
C PRO A 471 -7.46 -29.54 -22.70
N ASP A 472 -7.53 -30.83 -23.00
CA ASP A 472 -7.86 -31.93 -22.10
C ASP A 472 -6.59 -32.65 -21.63
N VAL A 473 -5.70 -31.93 -20.92
CA VAL A 473 -4.45 -32.52 -20.41
C VAL A 473 -4.72 -33.38 -19.16
N ASP A 474 -4.17 -34.59 -19.16
CA ASP A 474 -4.21 -35.51 -18.03
C ASP A 474 -3.29 -35.02 -16.89
N PRO A 475 -3.72 -35.11 -15.63
CA PRO A 475 -2.86 -34.82 -14.49
C PRO A 475 -1.74 -35.86 -14.35
N VAL A 476 -0.71 -35.51 -13.57
CA VAL A 476 0.36 -36.44 -13.22
C VAL A 476 -0.24 -37.56 -12.37
N ALA A 477 0.00 -38.82 -12.77
CA ALA A 477 -0.47 -40.00 -12.03
C ALA A 477 0.06 -39.98 -10.59
N GLY A 478 -0.79 -40.29 -9.62
CA GLY A 478 -0.46 -40.17 -8.19
C GLY A 478 -0.72 -38.77 -7.60
N LEU A 479 -0.95 -37.75 -8.44
CA LEU A 479 -1.15 -36.35 -8.04
C LEU A 479 -2.49 -35.80 -8.56
N THR A 480 -3.53 -36.63 -8.56
CA THR A 480 -4.87 -36.30 -9.09
C THR A 480 -5.85 -35.81 -8.00
N PHE A 481 -6.98 -35.22 -8.39
CA PHE A 481 -8.03 -34.86 -7.40
C PHE A 481 -8.59 -36.05 -6.61
N ALA A 482 -8.57 -37.25 -7.20
CA ALA A 482 -9.04 -38.46 -6.53
C ALA A 482 -8.11 -38.87 -5.40
N GLU A 483 -6.80 -38.70 -5.61
CA GLU A 483 -5.74 -39.03 -4.66
C GLU A 483 -5.44 -37.89 -3.69
N SER A 484 -5.82 -36.65 -4.03
CA SER A 484 -5.64 -35.48 -3.17
C SER A 484 -6.36 -35.63 -1.84
N ASP A 485 -5.59 -35.52 -0.77
CA ASP A 485 -6.13 -35.45 0.58
C ASP A 485 -6.86 -34.11 0.76
N LEU A 486 -7.93 -34.13 1.55
CA LEU A 486 -8.73 -32.94 1.82
C LEU A 486 -7.96 -31.98 2.73
N LEU A 487 -7.80 -30.74 2.28
CA LEU A 487 -7.30 -29.65 3.12
C LEU A 487 -8.48 -28.93 3.76
N GLN A 488 -8.49 -28.84 5.08
CA GLN A 488 -9.54 -28.23 5.90
C GLN A 488 -8.94 -27.34 6.99
N GLY A 489 -9.77 -26.53 7.65
CA GLY A 489 -9.34 -25.63 8.72
C GLY A 489 -8.66 -24.36 8.20
N ASP A 490 -7.74 -23.82 8.99
CA ASP A 490 -7.05 -22.56 8.75
C ASP A 490 -5.55 -22.74 8.96
N SER A 491 -4.74 -22.59 7.90
CA SER A 491 -3.29 -22.82 7.96
C SER A 491 -2.51 -21.78 7.16
N LEU A 492 -1.36 -21.37 7.72
CA LEU A 492 -0.42 -20.46 7.07
C LEU A 492 0.62 -21.20 6.20
N ASP A 493 0.90 -22.46 6.52
CA ASP A 493 1.86 -23.28 5.81
C ASP A 493 1.44 -24.76 5.92
N GLN A 494 0.57 -25.18 5.00
CA GLN A 494 0.13 -26.57 4.91
C GLN A 494 0.74 -27.24 3.69
N THR A 495 1.46 -28.35 3.90
CA THR A 495 1.90 -29.23 2.82
C THR A 495 0.68 -29.94 2.20
N VAL A 496 0.58 -29.87 0.88
CA VAL A 496 -0.43 -30.62 0.11
C VAL A 496 0.04 -32.06 -0.06
N THR A 497 -0.88 -33.01 0.15
CA THR A 497 -0.61 -34.43 0.04
C THR A 497 -1.61 -35.16 -0.86
N TRP A 498 -1.15 -36.25 -1.45
CA TRP A 498 -1.92 -37.20 -2.24
C TRP A 498 -1.72 -38.60 -1.66
N ASN A 499 -2.76 -39.18 -1.06
CA ASN A 499 -2.72 -40.42 -0.28
C ASN A 499 -1.55 -40.43 0.74
N GLY A 500 -1.31 -39.30 1.41
CA GLY A 500 -0.22 -39.11 2.37
C GLY A 500 1.17 -38.82 1.78
N SER A 501 1.36 -38.87 0.46
CA SER A 501 2.61 -38.46 -0.21
C SER A 501 2.60 -36.97 -0.54
N SER A 502 3.75 -36.30 -0.48
CA SER A 502 3.89 -34.86 -0.83
C SER A 502 4.99 -34.58 -1.86
N ASP A 503 5.65 -35.62 -2.38
CA ASP A 503 6.84 -35.46 -3.20
C ASP A 503 6.50 -35.09 -4.65
N LEU A 504 7.07 -33.98 -5.11
CA LEU A 504 6.95 -33.45 -6.47
C LEU A 504 8.26 -33.57 -7.26
N SER A 505 9.28 -34.26 -6.74
CA SER A 505 10.61 -34.32 -7.36
C SER A 505 10.57 -34.91 -8.79
N GLU A 506 9.68 -35.87 -9.04
CA GLU A 506 9.51 -36.56 -10.34
C GLU A 506 8.59 -35.81 -11.35
N VAL A 507 7.98 -34.69 -10.95
CA VAL A 507 7.10 -33.90 -11.82
C VAL A 507 7.90 -33.12 -12.87
N GLY A 508 9.16 -32.81 -12.58
CA GLY A 508 10.06 -32.01 -13.41
C GLY A 508 10.39 -30.65 -12.76
N GLU A 509 10.98 -29.77 -13.57
CA GLU A 509 11.38 -28.41 -13.15
C GLU A 509 10.20 -27.41 -13.15
N MET A 510 9.09 -27.78 -13.77
CA MET A 510 7.91 -26.94 -13.91
C MET A 510 6.64 -27.74 -13.65
N LEU A 511 5.61 -27.06 -13.20
CA LEU A 511 4.28 -27.63 -13.05
C LEU A 511 3.20 -26.56 -13.14
N ALA A 512 1.95 -26.98 -13.33
CA ALA A 512 0.76 -26.17 -13.12
C ALA A 512 -0.12 -26.82 -12.05
N ILE A 513 -0.94 -26.01 -11.37
CA ILE A 513 -1.69 -26.45 -10.18
C ILE A 513 -3.18 -26.25 -10.45
N ARG A 514 -3.94 -27.32 -10.56
CA ARG A 514 -5.41 -27.27 -10.65
C ARG A 514 -6.00 -27.39 -9.26
N ILE A 515 -6.94 -26.51 -8.94
CA ILE A 515 -7.53 -26.39 -7.61
C ILE A 515 -9.05 -26.52 -7.73
N ARG A 516 -9.63 -27.32 -6.83
CA ARG A 516 -11.07 -27.32 -6.52
C ARG A 516 -11.24 -27.00 -5.06
N MET A 517 -12.21 -26.17 -4.75
CA MET A 517 -12.43 -25.70 -3.39
C MET A 517 -13.91 -25.49 -3.13
N PHE A 518 -14.32 -25.69 -1.88
CA PHE A 518 -15.67 -25.42 -1.40
C PHE A 518 -15.60 -24.59 -0.12
N GLN A 519 -16.30 -23.45 -0.10
CA GLN A 519 -16.34 -22.52 1.04
C GLN A 519 -14.96 -22.24 1.66
N ALA A 520 -14.03 -21.79 0.83
CA ALA A 520 -12.64 -21.59 1.22
C ALA A 520 -12.05 -20.34 0.57
N LYS A 521 -10.90 -19.92 1.10
CA LYS A 521 -10.07 -18.84 0.58
C LYS A 521 -8.61 -19.28 0.60
N ILE A 522 -7.92 -19.12 -0.52
CA ILE A 522 -6.49 -19.39 -0.66
C ILE A 522 -5.77 -18.06 -0.80
N PHE A 523 -4.80 -17.81 0.07
CA PHE A 523 -4.08 -16.54 0.15
C PHE A 523 -2.77 -16.57 -0.62
N ALA A 524 -2.03 -17.67 -0.52
CA ALA A 524 -0.73 -17.82 -1.16
C ALA A 524 -0.37 -19.29 -1.36
N TYR A 525 0.58 -19.54 -2.26
CA TYR A 525 1.20 -20.86 -2.44
C TYR A 525 2.72 -20.75 -2.55
N ARG A 526 3.42 -21.86 -2.30
CA ARG A 526 4.85 -22.01 -2.54
C ARG A 526 5.11 -23.41 -3.08
N VAL A 527 5.91 -23.53 -4.14
CA VAL A 527 6.17 -24.81 -4.81
C VAL A 527 7.56 -24.89 -5.40
#